data_AF-A0A0C3J6T5-F1
#
_entry.id   AF-A0A0C3J6T5-F1
#
_cell.length_a   1.000
_cell.length_b   1.000
_cell.length_c   1.000
_cell.angle_alpha   90.00
_cell.angle_beta   90.00
_cell.angle_gamma   90.00
#
_symmetry.space_group_name_H-M   'P 1'
#
loop_
_entity.id
_entity.type
_entity.pdbx_description
1 polymer ?
#
loop_
_entity_poly.entity_id
_entity_poly.type
_entity_poly.pdbx_seq_one_letter_code
_entity_poly.pdbx_strand_id
1 'polypeptide(L)'
;YLGENQGKVPPYLVVSHVWGKITKEKIQPGRDWGTPWSIPISDPEKLKRILQYCETTKVKWMWMDILCTNQARDNQAKREKAQEVAKMGHYYREATACLVIPVNYEEFN
;
A
#
# COMPACT_ATOMS: atom_id res chain seq x y z
N TYR A 1 -8.21 -6.76 15.66
CA TYR A 1 -6.75 -6.95 15.87
C TYR A 1 -6.16 -6.03 16.93
N LEU A 2 -5.97 -4.72 16.69
CA LEU A 2 -5.27 -3.87 17.68
C LEU A 2 -5.98 -3.82 19.03
N GLY A 3 -7.32 -3.76 19.05
CA GLY A 3 -8.11 -3.86 20.28
C GLY A 3 -7.99 -5.20 21.01
N GLU A 4 -7.77 -6.29 20.27
CA GLU A 4 -7.60 -7.65 20.81
C GLU A 4 -6.16 -7.91 21.28
N ASN A 5 -5.18 -7.15 20.77
CA ASN A 5 -3.76 -7.34 21.02
C ASN A 5 -3.13 -6.19 21.80
N GLN A 6 -3.93 -5.47 22.60
CA GLN A 6 -3.45 -4.40 23.50
C GLN A 6 -2.63 -3.31 22.77
N GLY A 7 -2.98 -3.00 21.53
CA GLY A 7 -2.28 -2.00 20.72
C GLY A 7 -0.95 -2.46 20.11
N LYS A 8 -0.56 -3.73 20.26
CA LYS A 8 0.64 -4.25 19.59
C LYS A 8 0.43 -4.34 18.08
N VAL A 9 1.31 -3.69 17.34
CA VAL A 9 1.36 -3.77 15.87
C VAL A 9 1.75 -5.19 15.48
N PRO A 10 0.99 -5.87 14.59
CA PRO A 10 1.37 -7.19 14.11
C PRO A 10 2.66 -7.12 13.27
N PRO A 11 3.40 -8.23 13.13
CA PRO A 11 4.39 -8.35 12.07
C PRO A 11 3.74 -8.10 10.70
N TYR A 12 4.34 -7.21 9.90
CA TYR A 12 3.85 -6.85 8.57
C TYR A 12 5.01 -6.74 7.57
N LEU A 13 4.66 -6.82 6.29
CA LEU A 13 5.56 -6.45 5.19
C LEU A 13 5.32 -5.00 4.77
N VAL A 14 6.38 -4.29 4.39
CA VAL A 14 6.27 -3.01 3.70
C VAL A 14 6.50 -3.22 2.21
N VAL A 15 5.70 -2.59 1.34
CA VAL A 15 5.88 -2.66 -0.11
C VAL A 15 6.55 -1.38 -0.61
N SER A 16 7.66 -1.56 -1.33
CA SER A 16 8.34 -0.48 -2.04
C SER A 16 8.23 -0.71 -3.53
N HIS A 17 7.73 0.28 -4.26
CA HIS A 17 7.59 0.20 -5.69
C HIS A 17 7.45 1.59 -6.31
N VAL A 18 7.53 1.64 -7.63
CA VAL A 18 7.24 2.85 -8.40
C VAL A 18 5.88 2.74 -9.08
N TRP A 19 5.15 3.86 -9.05
CA TRP A 19 3.81 4.03 -9.60
C TRP A 19 3.77 4.24 -11.12
N GLY A 20 4.93 4.43 -11.75
CA GLY A 20 5.03 4.83 -13.15
C GLY A 20 4.29 6.14 -13.41
N LYS A 21 3.80 6.34 -14.63
CA LYS A 21 3.02 7.52 -15.01
C LYS A 21 1.55 7.33 -14.60
N ILE A 22 1.13 8.03 -13.55
CA ILE A 22 -0.28 8.09 -13.14
C ILE A 22 -1.02 9.08 -14.05
N THR A 23 -2.01 8.60 -14.81
CA THR A 23 -2.91 9.46 -15.58
C THR A 23 -4.29 9.51 -14.92
N LYS A 24 -5.06 10.59 -15.15
CA LYS A 24 -6.38 10.77 -14.52
C LYS A 24 -7.39 9.68 -14.93
N GLU A 25 -7.18 9.03 -16.07
CA GLU A 25 -8.05 7.93 -16.53
C GLU A 25 -7.85 6.63 -15.73
N LYS A 26 -6.85 6.57 -14.84
CA LYS A 26 -6.47 5.34 -14.12
C LYS A 26 -6.76 5.42 -12.61
N ILE A 27 -7.91 5.97 -12.25
CA ILE A 27 -8.41 5.98 -10.87
C ILE A 27 -9.31 4.76 -10.67
N GLN A 28 -8.94 3.89 -9.73
CA GLN A 28 -9.72 2.71 -9.38
C GLN A 28 -10.63 2.98 -8.18
N PRO A 29 -11.83 2.38 -8.12
CA PRO A 29 -12.67 2.44 -6.92
C PRO A 29 -11.97 1.78 -5.73
N GLY A 30 -11.82 2.51 -4.62
CA GLY A 30 -11.10 2.00 -3.45
C GLY A 30 -11.70 0.74 -2.84
N ARG A 31 -13.02 0.58 -2.92
CA ARG A 31 -13.75 -0.56 -2.36
C ARG A 31 -13.26 -1.90 -2.90
N ASP A 32 -12.78 -1.93 -4.15
CA ASP A 32 -12.27 -3.15 -4.80
C ASP A 32 -10.91 -3.57 -4.21
N TRP A 33 -10.30 -2.69 -3.40
CA TRP A 33 -8.98 -2.83 -2.78
C TRP A 33 -9.01 -2.60 -1.27
N GLY A 34 -10.20 -2.55 -0.66
CA GLY A 34 -10.37 -2.39 0.79
C GLY A 34 -10.18 -0.99 1.34
N THR A 35 -10.22 0.06 0.51
CA THR A 35 -10.10 1.47 0.96
C THR A 35 -11.41 2.25 0.76
N PRO A 36 -11.76 3.19 1.65
CA PRO A 36 -12.93 4.05 1.47
C PRO A 36 -12.70 5.19 0.46
N TRP A 37 -11.44 5.42 0.04
CA TRP A 37 -11.06 6.41 -0.97
C TRP A 37 -10.65 5.75 -2.29
N SER A 38 -10.89 6.42 -3.41
CA SER A 38 -10.37 5.98 -4.71
C SER A 38 -8.84 6.02 -4.76
N ILE A 39 -8.24 5.08 -5.49
CA ILE A 39 -6.79 4.92 -5.55
C ILE A 39 -6.26 5.16 -6.97
N PRO A 40 -5.21 5.98 -7.14
CA PRO A 40 -4.65 6.27 -8.45
C PRO A 40 -3.62 5.20 -8.86
N ILE A 41 -4.12 4.06 -9.33
CA ILE A 41 -3.28 2.91 -9.76
C ILE A 41 -3.23 2.84 -11.28
N SER A 42 -2.03 3.02 -11.82
CA SER A 42 -1.76 2.98 -13.26
C SER A 42 -1.80 1.56 -13.86
N ASP A 43 -1.60 0.56 -13.00
CA ASP A 43 -1.53 -0.86 -13.35
C ASP A 43 -2.16 -1.70 -12.22
N PRO A 44 -3.46 -2.03 -12.33
CA PRO A 44 -4.16 -2.88 -11.38
C PRO A 44 -3.57 -4.29 -11.26
N GLU A 45 -2.95 -4.82 -12.32
CA GLU A 45 -2.41 -6.17 -12.35
C GLU A 45 -1.19 -6.29 -11.43
N LYS A 46 -0.34 -5.26 -11.40
CA LYS A 46 0.77 -5.16 -10.45
C LYS A 46 0.29 -5.32 -9.00
N LEU A 47 -0.79 -4.64 -8.63
CA LEU A 47 -1.33 -4.75 -7.27
C LEU A 47 -1.92 -6.14 -7.00
N LYS A 48 -2.63 -6.75 -7.96
CA LYS A 48 -3.13 -8.13 -7.81
C LYS A 48 -2.01 -9.11 -7.55
N ARG A 49 -0.89 -9.01 -8.28
CA ARG A 49 0.26 -9.91 -8.08
C ARG A 49 0.90 -9.73 -6.71
N ILE A 50 1.00 -8.49 -6.21
CA ILE A 50 1.46 -8.22 -4.84
C ILE A 50 0.54 -8.90 -3.82
N LEU A 51 -0.79 -8.77 -3.99
CA LEU A 51 -1.76 -9.40 -3.09
C LEU A 51 -1.73 -10.93 -3.17
N GLN A 52 -1.61 -11.50 -4.36
CA GLN A 52 -1.45 -12.94 -4.58
C GLN A 52 -0.16 -13.46 -3.94
N TYR A 53 0.94 -12.72 -4.05
CA TYR A 53 2.17 -13.05 -3.34
C TYR A 53 1.95 -13.09 -1.83
N CYS A 54 1.28 -12.08 -1.26
CA CYS A 54 0.97 -12.06 0.17
C CYS A 54 0.07 -13.26 0.57
N GLU A 55 -0.92 -13.60 -0.23
CA GLU A 55 -1.81 -14.75 0.02
C GLU A 55 -1.04 -16.08 -0.01
N THR A 56 -0.27 -16.32 -1.08
CA THR A 56 0.51 -17.56 -1.26
C THR A 56 1.60 -17.73 -0.20
N THR A 57 2.21 -16.65 0.26
CA THR A 57 3.23 -16.65 1.33
C THR A 57 2.65 -16.50 2.74
N LYS A 58 1.32 -16.48 2.88
CA LYS A 58 0.61 -16.34 4.16
C LYS A 58 0.95 -15.06 4.92
N VAL A 59 1.32 -13.99 4.22
CA VAL A 59 1.50 -12.65 4.77
C VAL A 59 0.12 -12.06 5.08
N LYS A 60 -0.17 -11.89 6.37
CA LYS A 60 -1.47 -11.41 6.83
C LYS A 60 -1.60 -9.89 6.84
N TRP A 61 -0.49 -9.18 7.04
CA TRP A 61 -0.48 -7.73 7.18
C TRP A 61 0.59 -7.14 6.27
N MET A 62 0.19 -6.11 5.53
CA MET A 62 1.04 -5.40 4.59
C MET A 62 0.76 -3.91 4.70
N TRP A 63 1.81 -3.11 4.61
CA TRP A 63 1.70 -1.67 4.46
C TRP A 63 2.13 -1.26 3.05
N MET A 64 1.30 -0.46 2.39
CA MET A 64 1.56 0.10 1.07
C MET A 64 0.95 1.50 1.03
N ASP A 65 1.74 2.49 0.64
CA ASP A 65 1.38 3.92 0.70
C ASP A 65 0.03 4.24 0.02
N ILE A 66 -0.28 3.65 -1.13
CA ILE A 66 -1.56 3.90 -1.83
C ILE A 66 -2.79 3.41 -1.09
N LEU A 67 -2.63 2.31 -0.34
CA LEU A 67 -3.74 1.62 0.33
C LEU A 67 -3.85 2.08 1.78
N CYS A 68 -2.74 2.44 2.41
CA CYS A 68 -2.66 2.76 3.82
C CYS A 68 -2.63 4.27 4.10
N THR A 69 -2.59 5.11 3.06
CA THR A 69 -2.70 6.57 3.19
C THR A 69 -3.84 7.08 2.32
N ASN A 70 -4.63 8.00 2.85
CA ASN A 70 -5.74 8.61 2.13
C ASN A 70 -5.27 9.35 0.86
N GLN A 71 -5.74 8.88 -0.31
CA GLN A 71 -5.36 9.43 -1.61
C GLN A 71 -6.33 10.50 -2.15
N ALA A 72 -7.34 10.87 -1.36
CA ALA A 72 -8.26 11.94 -1.73
C ALA A 72 -7.56 13.31 -1.86
N ARG A 73 -8.20 14.24 -2.55
CA ARG A 73 -7.62 15.55 -2.91
C ARG A 73 -8.09 16.69 -2.01
N ASP A 74 -8.97 16.42 -1.05
CA ASP A 74 -9.43 17.41 -0.09
C ASP A 74 -8.32 17.80 0.91
N ASN A 75 -8.55 18.89 1.65
CA ASN A 75 -7.55 19.44 2.57
C ASN A 75 -7.27 18.54 3.77
N GLN A 76 -8.23 17.71 4.19
CA GLN A 76 -8.05 16.80 5.30
C GLN A 76 -7.13 15.65 4.88
N ALA A 77 -7.41 15.02 3.73
CA ALA A 77 -6.58 13.98 3.15
C ALA A 77 -5.14 14.45 2.89
N LYS A 78 -4.94 15.69 2.40
CA LYS A 78 -3.60 16.26 2.23
C LYS A 78 -2.82 16.39 3.54
N ARG A 79 -3.49 16.80 4.63
CA ARG A 79 -2.86 16.94 5.96
C ARG A 79 -2.48 15.57 6.53
N GLU A 80 -3.41 14.61 6.46
CA GLU A 80 -3.17 13.22 6.85
C GLU A 80 -1.99 12.65 6.07
N LYS A 81 -2.02 12.76 4.74
CA LYS A 81 -0.93 12.29 3.87
C LYS A 81 0.42 12.91 4.22
N ALA A 82 0.49 14.20 4.55
CA ALA A 82 1.73 14.83 4.97
C ALA A 82 2.27 14.23 6.29
N GLN A 83 1.39 13.93 7.24
CA GLN A 83 1.76 13.28 8.50
C GLN A 83 2.24 11.84 8.27
N GLU A 84 1.56 11.09 7.40
CA GLU A 84 1.90 9.70 7.08
C GLU A 84 3.22 9.59 6.31
N VAL A 85 3.47 10.52 5.37
CA VAL A 85 4.75 10.61 4.67
C VAL A 85 5.90 10.88 5.63
N ALA A 86 5.72 11.77 6.61
CA ALA A 86 6.73 12.04 7.63
C ALA A 86 7.05 10.80 8.50
N LYS A 87 6.11 9.86 8.62
CA LYS A 87 6.28 8.60 9.35
C LYS A 87 6.79 7.44 8.50
N MET A 88 6.97 7.60 7.18
CA MET A 88 7.36 6.48 6.31
C MET A 88 8.64 5.78 6.77
N GLY A 89 9.64 6.54 7.23
CA GLY A 89 10.87 5.95 7.76
C GLY A 89 10.66 5.03 8.97
N HIS A 90 9.59 5.25 9.74
CA HIS A 90 9.18 4.37 10.83
C HIS A 90 8.48 3.10 10.28
N TYR A 91 7.57 3.24 9.31
CA TYR A 91 6.91 2.09 8.69
C TYR A 91 7.87 1.12 8.01
N TYR A 92 8.92 1.64 7.37
CA TYR A 92 9.94 0.78 6.78
C TYR A 92 10.82 0.11 7.82
N ARG A 93 11.11 0.79 8.94
CA ARG A 93 11.99 0.29 9.99
C ARG A 93 11.36 -0.81 10.83
N GLU A 94 10.08 -0.67 11.16
CA GLU A 94 9.34 -1.63 11.99
C GLU A 94 8.76 -2.81 11.18
N ALA A 95 8.87 -2.76 9.84
CA ALA A 95 8.44 -3.86 9.00
C ALA A 95 9.35 -5.08 9.18
N THR A 96 8.76 -6.27 9.08
CA THR A 96 9.49 -7.54 9.17
C THR A 96 10.43 -7.71 7.99
N ALA A 97 10.00 -7.25 6.81
CA ALA A 97 10.79 -7.20 5.59
C ALA A 97 10.17 -6.19 4.60
N CYS A 98 10.96 -5.81 3.59
CA CYS A 98 10.52 -4.96 2.50
C CYS A 98 10.41 -5.79 1.21
N LEU A 99 9.20 -5.80 0.62
CA LEU A 99 8.96 -6.34 -0.71
C LEU A 99 9.21 -5.25 -1.74
N VAL A 100 10.27 -5.41 -2.54
CA VAL A 100 10.65 -4.47 -3.59
C VAL A 100 10.08 -4.94 -4.92
N ILE A 101 9.21 -4.13 -5.53
CA ILE A 101 8.58 -4.45 -6.82
C ILE A 101 9.16 -3.56 -7.93
N PRO A 102 9.95 -4.13 -8.86
CA PRO A 102 10.59 -3.37 -9.92
C PRO A 102 9.57 -2.86 -10.96
N VAL A 103 10.04 -2.06 -11.92
CA VAL A 103 9.22 -1.55 -13.02
C VAL A 103 8.79 -2.69 -13.94
N ASN A 104 9.73 -3.55 -14.30
CA ASN A 104 9.58 -4.71 -15.17
C ASN A 104 9.17 -5.97 -14.38
N TYR A 105 8.29 -5.84 -13.40
CA TYR A 105 7.87 -6.96 -12.55
C TYR A 105 7.28 -8.14 -13.33
N GLU A 106 6.79 -7.91 -14.55
CA GLU A 106 6.29 -8.94 -15.46
C GLU A 106 7.39 -9.89 -15.96
N GLU A 107 8.65 -9.47 -15.97
CA GLU A 107 9.80 -10.24 -16.44
C GLU A 107 10.29 -11.27 -15.40
N PHE A 108 9.76 -11.23 -14.16
CA PHE A 108 10.17 -12.09 -13.04
C PHE A 108 9.28 -13.33 -12.84
N ASN A 109 8.55 -13.76 -13.87
CA ASN A 109 7.68 -14.94 -13.83
C ASN A 109 8.46 -16.25 -13.93
#